data_AF-A0A2T3JQN1-F1
#
_entry.id   AF-A0A2T3JQN1-F1
#
_cell.length_a   1.000
_cell.length_b   1.000
_cell.length_c   1.000
_cell.angle_alpha   90.00
_cell.angle_beta   90.00
_cell.angle_gamma   90.00
#
_symmetry.space_group_name_H-M   'P 1'
#
loop_
_entity.id
_entity.type
_entity.pdbx_description
1 polymer ?
#
loop_
_entity_poly.entity_id
_entity_poly.type
_entity_poly.pdbx_seq_one_letter_code
_entity_poly.pdbx_strand_id
1 'polypeptide(L)'
;MTFADRLKTLIGEESVSGFARRVDISEALIRKYLKGSEPSLTKANQIAIRANCSLEWLATGCGYLYRHAEVVDQHALISAYTTVTGQTPTNEQTIELVKMVSGYQFLRKHKKTDGYLDIEAMTTFLSIAKMERK
;
A
#
# COMPACT_ATOMS: atom_id res chain seq x y z
N MET A 1 -8.50 -7.47 16.42
CA MET A 1 -8.74 -6.20 15.71
C MET A 1 -9.96 -6.39 14.81
N THR A 2 -10.99 -5.55 14.96
CA THR A 2 -12.22 -5.62 14.15
C THR A 2 -12.10 -4.81 12.86
N PHE A 3 -13.08 -4.92 11.94
CA PHE A 3 -13.17 -4.02 10.78
C PHE A 3 -13.26 -2.56 11.21
N ALA A 4 -14.06 -2.26 12.24
CA ALA A 4 -14.19 -0.92 12.78
C ALA A 4 -12.85 -0.37 13.29
N ASP A 5 -12.02 -1.19 13.93
CA ASP A 5 -10.69 -0.76 14.39
C ASP A 5 -9.76 -0.43 13.22
N ARG A 6 -9.75 -1.27 12.18
CA ARG A 6 -8.95 -1.01 10.96
C ARG A 6 -9.45 0.21 10.20
N LEU A 7 -10.76 0.42 10.16
CA LEU A 7 -11.36 1.61 9.56
C LEU A 7 -10.93 2.88 10.33
N LYS A 8 -10.86 2.84 11.67
CA LYS A 8 -10.30 3.94 12.48
C LYS A 8 -8.83 4.19 12.12
N THR A 9 -8.04 3.15 11.93
CA THR A 9 -6.64 3.28 11.48
C THR A 9 -6.55 3.98 10.12
N LEU A 10 -7.44 3.67 9.17
CA LEU A 10 -7.44 4.32 7.85
C LEU A 10 -7.92 5.78 7.87
N ILE A 11 -8.74 6.15 8.86
CA ILE A 11 -9.16 7.54 9.09
C ILE A 11 -7.99 8.35 9.66
N GLY A 12 -7.24 7.78 10.60
CA GLY A 12 -6.08 8.46 11.19
C GLY A 12 -6.49 9.79 11.85
N GLU A 13 -5.82 10.87 11.49
CA GLU A 13 -6.05 12.22 12.04
C GLU A 13 -7.17 12.99 11.33
N GLU A 14 -7.70 12.48 10.21
CA GLU A 14 -8.74 13.19 9.48
C GLU A 14 -10.11 13.08 10.17
N SER A 15 -10.98 14.07 9.94
CA SER A 15 -12.37 13.98 10.41
C SER A 15 -13.13 12.87 9.68
N VAL A 16 -14.12 12.25 10.33
CA VAL A 16 -14.97 11.22 9.71
C VAL A 16 -15.63 11.73 8.41
N SER A 17 -15.98 13.01 8.37
CA SER A 17 -16.56 13.65 7.18
C SER A 17 -15.53 13.84 6.06
N GLY A 18 -14.28 14.15 6.39
CA GLY A 18 -13.15 14.18 5.45
C GLY A 18 -12.92 12.81 4.82
N PHE A 19 -12.82 11.76 5.65
CA PHE A 19 -12.62 10.38 5.18
C PHE A 19 -13.76 9.94 4.27
N ALA A 20 -15.00 10.18 4.68
CA ALA A 20 -16.20 9.86 3.93
C ALA A 20 -16.17 10.43 2.49
N ARG A 21 -15.79 11.70 2.34
CA ARG A 21 -15.61 12.33 1.02
C ARG A 21 -14.49 11.68 0.22
N ARG A 22 -13.34 11.41 0.86
CA ARG A 22 -12.16 10.80 0.22
C ARG A 22 -12.47 9.42 -0.37
N VAL A 23 -13.21 8.59 0.37
CA VAL A 23 -13.60 7.25 -0.07
C VAL A 23 -14.91 7.21 -0.86
N ASP A 24 -15.57 8.36 -1.05
CA ASP A 24 -16.83 8.49 -1.78
C ASP A 24 -17.98 7.64 -1.19
N ILE A 25 -18.15 7.73 0.13
CA ILE A 25 -19.19 7.04 0.91
C ILE A 25 -19.84 8.06 1.85
N SER A 26 -21.15 7.94 2.10
CA SER A 26 -21.83 8.84 3.03
C SER A 26 -21.26 8.74 4.44
N GLU A 27 -21.12 9.87 5.11
CA GLU A 27 -20.62 9.95 6.49
C GLU A 27 -21.46 9.08 7.45
N ALA A 28 -22.78 9.06 7.26
CA ALA A 28 -23.69 8.23 8.03
C ALA A 28 -23.34 6.73 7.94
N LEU A 29 -22.97 6.26 6.74
CA LEU A 29 -22.58 4.87 6.53
C LEU A 29 -21.21 4.57 7.14
N ILE A 30 -20.23 5.48 7.02
CA ILE A 30 -18.94 5.36 7.72
C ILE A 30 -19.13 5.31 9.24
N ARG A 31 -19.99 6.16 9.81
CA ARG A 31 -20.31 6.14 11.25
C ARG A 31 -20.99 4.83 11.66
N LYS A 32 -21.85 4.27 10.80
CA LYS A 32 -22.48 2.96 11.02
C LYS A 32 -21.43 1.85 11.07
N TYR A 33 -20.44 1.89 10.18
CA TYR A 33 -19.30 0.97 10.16
C TYR A 33 -18.42 1.08 11.41
N LEU A 34 -18.13 2.31 11.85
CA LEU A 34 -17.38 2.56 13.09
C LEU A 34 -18.09 2.05 14.35
N LYS A 35 -19.42 1.87 14.28
CA LYS A 35 -20.25 1.26 15.33
C LYS A 35 -20.36 -0.27 15.21
N GLY A 36 -19.63 -0.90 14.28
CA GLY A 36 -19.53 -2.35 14.15
C GLY A 36 -20.43 -2.99 13.10
N SER A 37 -21.09 -2.22 12.23
CA SER A 37 -21.72 -2.82 11.04
C SER A 37 -20.67 -3.19 10.00
N GLU A 38 -20.87 -4.33 9.34
CA GLU A 38 -19.99 -4.77 8.26
C GLU A 38 -20.39 -4.14 6.91
N PRO A 39 -19.42 -3.78 6.06
CA PRO A 39 -19.68 -3.29 4.71
C PRO A 39 -20.04 -4.44 3.77
N SER A 40 -20.72 -4.12 2.66
CA SER A 40 -20.73 -5.05 1.53
C SER A 40 -19.32 -5.16 0.93
N LEU A 41 -19.04 -6.27 0.24
CA LEU A 41 -17.77 -6.47 -0.46
C LEU A 41 -17.43 -5.30 -1.40
N THR A 42 -18.42 -4.78 -2.11
CA THR A 42 -18.29 -3.61 -2.98
C THR A 42 -17.81 -2.38 -2.22
N LYS A 43 -18.41 -2.09 -1.04
CA LYS A 43 -18.03 -0.93 -0.22
C LYS A 43 -16.68 -1.13 0.45
N ALA A 44 -16.35 -2.34 0.88
CA ALA A 44 -15.03 -2.66 1.40
C ALA A 44 -13.94 -2.44 0.33
N ASN A 45 -14.14 -2.95 -0.90
CA ASN A 45 -13.17 -2.75 -1.97
C ASN A 45 -13.04 -1.27 -2.39
N GLN A 46 -14.15 -0.51 -2.38
CA GLN A 46 -14.13 0.93 -2.61
C GLN A 46 -13.25 1.65 -1.58
N ILE A 47 -13.45 1.37 -0.29
CA ILE A 47 -12.61 1.91 0.79
C ILE A 47 -11.16 1.49 0.58
N ALA A 48 -10.89 0.22 0.31
CA ALA A 48 -9.55 -0.31 0.13
C ALA A 48 -8.78 0.42 -1.00
N ILE A 49 -9.41 0.65 -2.15
CA ILE A 49 -8.80 1.38 -3.27
C ILE A 49 -8.48 2.84 -2.86
N ARG A 50 -9.46 3.55 -2.29
CA ARG A 50 -9.36 4.99 -2.00
C ARG A 50 -8.53 5.31 -0.75
N ALA A 51 -8.50 4.39 0.20
CA ALA A 51 -7.63 4.45 1.38
C ALA A 51 -6.27 3.78 1.14
N ASN A 52 -6.02 3.38 -0.10
CA ASN A 52 -4.77 2.78 -0.52
C ASN A 52 -4.38 1.56 0.32
N CYS A 53 -5.29 0.66 0.71
CA CYS A 53 -4.95 -0.58 1.39
C CYS A 53 -5.45 -1.81 0.63
N SER A 54 -4.94 -2.98 0.95
CA SER A 54 -5.47 -4.23 0.39
C SER A 54 -6.84 -4.54 0.99
N LEU A 55 -7.71 -5.14 0.17
CA LEU A 55 -9.02 -5.60 0.66
C LEU A 55 -8.86 -6.67 1.74
N GLU A 56 -7.85 -7.52 1.61
CA GLU A 56 -7.50 -8.53 2.61
C GLU A 56 -7.18 -7.88 3.97
N TRP A 57 -6.33 -6.85 3.99
CA TRP A 57 -5.99 -6.14 5.22
C TRP A 57 -7.22 -5.51 5.82
N LEU A 58 -8.05 -4.85 5.01
CA LEU A 58 -9.27 -4.23 5.51
C LEU A 58 -10.25 -5.26 6.09
N ALA A 59 -10.39 -6.43 5.47
CA ALA A 59 -11.32 -7.47 5.89
C ALA A 59 -10.83 -8.30 7.09
N THR A 60 -9.53 -8.57 7.18
CA THR A 60 -8.97 -9.58 8.10
C THR A 60 -7.90 -9.02 9.05
N GLY A 61 -7.24 -7.93 8.67
CA GLY A 61 -5.99 -7.46 9.29
C GLY A 61 -4.73 -8.16 8.77
N CYS A 62 -4.87 -9.17 7.90
CA CYS A 62 -3.78 -9.83 7.17
C CYS A 62 -3.60 -9.16 5.81
N GLY A 63 -2.36 -9.01 5.32
CA GLY A 63 -2.07 -8.34 4.04
C GLY A 63 -1.55 -6.92 4.20
N TYR A 64 -1.58 -6.12 3.13
CA TYR A 64 -0.87 -4.83 3.06
C TYR A 64 -1.78 -3.63 3.37
N LEU A 65 -1.31 -2.74 4.24
CA LEU A 65 -1.94 -1.44 4.53
C LEU A 65 -1.78 -0.43 3.38
N TYR A 66 -0.88 -0.69 2.41
CA TYR A 66 -0.57 0.22 1.29
C TYR A 66 -0.63 -0.51 -0.08
N ARG A 67 -1.59 -0.17 -0.95
CA ARG A 67 -1.94 -0.88 -2.21
C ARG A 67 -1.26 -0.34 -3.47
N HIS A 68 -0.83 0.92 -3.46
CA HIS A 68 -0.28 1.64 -4.62
C HIS A 68 1.18 2.04 -4.48
N ALA A 69 1.75 2.02 -3.29
CA ALA A 69 3.19 1.93 -3.22
C ALA A 69 3.52 0.46 -3.46
N GLU A 70 4.46 0.22 -4.36
CA GLU A 70 5.25 -1.00 -4.42
C GLU A 70 5.99 -1.16 -3.09
N VAL A 71 5.23 -1.50 -2.05
CA VAL A 71 5.76 -1.64 -0.71
C VAL A 71 6.50 -2.95 -0.71
N VAL A 72 7.81 -2.82 -0.90
CA VAL A 72 8.73 -3.90 -0.64
C VAL A 72 8.68 -4.14 0.85
N ASP A 73 8.10 -5.27 1.24
CA ASP A 73 8.22 -5.77 2.60
C ASP A 73 9.71 -6.02 2.86
N GLN A 74 10.31 -5.10 3.63
CA GLN A 74 11.74 -5.11 3.90
C GLN A 74 12.15 -6.37 4.67
N HIS A 75 11.31 -6.89 5.56
CA HIS A 75 11.62 -8.10 6.33
C HIS A 75 11.63 -9.33 5.41
N ALA A 76 10.64 -9.43 4.51
CA ALA A 76 10.60 -10.49 3.50
C ALA A 76 11.80 -10.39 2.54
N LEU A 77 12.15 -9.18 2.08
CA LEU A 77 13.29 -8.94 1.21
C LEU A 77 14.63 -9.32 1.87
N ILE A 78 14.86 -8.90 3.12
CA ILE A 78 16.06 -9.27 3.88
C ILE A 78 16.12 -10.79 4.04
N SER A 79 15.01 -11.43 4.42
CA SER A 79 14.95 -12.89 4.59
C SER A 79 15.30 -13.64 3.29
N ALA A 80 14.77 -13.18 2.15
CA ALA A 80 15.08 -13.74 0.84
C ALA A 80 16.56 -13.53 0.47
N TYR A 81 17.09 -12.32 0.63
CA TYR A 81 18.49 -12.01 0.35
C TYR A 81 19.43 -12.87 1.20
N THR A 82 19.19 -12.95 2.51
CA THR A 82 20.02 -13.74 3.44
C THR A 82 19.96 -15.23 3.10
N THR A 83 18.80 -15.74 2.71
CA THR A 83 18.65 -17.15 2.33
C THR A 83 19.43 -17.49 1.05
N VAL A 84 19.41 -16.60 0.06
CA VAL A 84 20.08 -16.83 -1.24
C VAL A 84 21.58 -16.61 -1.16
N THR A 85 22.03 -15.61 -0.40
CA THR A 85 23.44 -15.18 -0.38
C THR A 85 24.21 -15.70 0.84
N GLY A 86 23.52 -16.13 1.88
CA GLY A 86 24.11 -16.44 3.20
C GLY A 86 24.55 -15.20 3.99
N GLN A 87 24.23 -13.99 3.53
CA GLN A 87 24.67 -12.73 4.14
C GLN A 87 23.47 -11.86 4.53
N THR A 88 23.56 -11.15 5.66
CA THR A 88 22.59 -10.11 6.00
C THR A 88 23.01 -8.80 5.33
N PRO A 89 22.13 -8.14 4.56
CA PRO A 89 22.49 -6.89 3.89
C PRO A 89 22.70 -5.78 4.92
N THR A 90 23.63 -4.87 4.63
CA THR A 90 23.77 -3.64 5.41
C THR A 90 22.54 -2.74 5.22
N ASN A 91 22.42 -1.69 6.04
CA ASN A 91 21.32 -0.73 5.89
C ASN A 91 21.33 -0.05 4.51
N GLU A 92 22.51 0.29 3.98
CA GLU A 92 22.67 0.91 2.67
C GLU A 92 22.27 -0.06 1.55
N GLN A 93 22.75 -1.30 1.61
CA GLN A 93 22.35 -2.36 0.67
C GLN A 93 20.84 -2.63 0.73
N THR A 94 20.25 -2.61 1.92
CA THR A 94 18.81 -2.80 2.10
C THR A 94 18.01 -1.73 1.37
N ILE A 95 18.45 -0.46 1.45
CA ILE A 95 17.81 0.65 0.72
C ILE A 95 17.92 0.44 -0.80
N GLU A 96 19.07 -0.02 -1.29
CA GLU A 96 19.28 -0.32 -2.72
C GLU A 96 18.41 -1.48 -3.20
N LEU A 97 18.35 -2.57 -2.44
CA LEU A 97 17.52 -3.73 -2.73
C LEU A 97 16.03 -3.35 -2.77
N VAL A 98 15.58 -2.51 -1.83
CA VAL A 98 14.20 -1.99 -1.84
C VAL A 98 13.94 -1.22 -3.13
N LYS A 99 14.82 -0.29 -3.53
CA LYS A 99 14.65 0.46 -4.79
C LYS A 99 14.64 -0.46 -6.01
N MET A 100 15.51 -1.47 -6.03
CA MET A 100 15.59 -2.45 -7.11
C MET A 100 14.28 -3.22 -7.26
N VAL A 101 13.75 -3.75 -6.16
CA VAL A 101 12.50 -4.53 -6.18
C VAL A 101 11.31 -3.64 -6.53
N SER A 102 11.22 -2.41 -6.00
CA SER A 102 10.21 -1.45 -6.42
C SER A 102 10.30 -1.18 -7.93
N GLY A 103 11.47 -0.78 -8.44
CA GLY A 103 11.66 -0.53 -9.88
C GLY A 103 11.29 -1.72 -10.76
N TYR A 104 11.64 -2.94 -10.35
CA TYR A 104 11.20 -4.17 -11.02
C TYR A 104 9.68 -4.34 -11.01
N GLN A 105 9.02 -4.11 -9.88
CA GLN A 105 7.56 -4.19 -9.75
C GLN A 105 6.87 -3.15 -10.65
N PHE A 106 7.40 -1.92 -10.69
CA PHE A 106 6.94 -0.85 -11.57
C PHE A 106 6.99 -1.28 -13.02
N LEU A 107 8.16 -1.68 -13.50
CA LEU A 107 8.39 -2.08 -14.89
C LEU A 107 7.55 -3.29 -15.31
N ARG A 108 7.26 -4.21 -14.38
CA ARG A 108 6.40 -5.36 -14.64
C ARG A 108 4.93 -4.96 -14.83
N LYS A 109 4.47 -3.93 -14.11
CA LYS A 109 3.07 -3.48 -14.12
C LYS A 109 2.80 -2.38 -15.16
N HIS A 110 3.76 -1.49 -15.36
CA HIS A 110 3.67 -0.28 -16.17
C HIS A 110 4.57 -0.42 -17.40
N LYS A 111 4.04 -1.04 -18.45
CA LYS A 111 4.68 -1.08 -19.77
C LYS A 111 4.20 0.07 -20.64
N LYS A 112 5.05 0.50 -21.57
CA LYS A 112 4.65 1.41 -22.64
C LYS A 112 3.60 0.74 -23.55
N THR A 113 2.88 1.54 -24.34
CA THR A 113 1.86 1.06 -25.28
C THR A 113 2.43 0.14 -26.36
N ASP A 114 3.72 0.28 -26.66
CA ASP A 114 4.50 -0.57 -27.57
C ASP A 114 5.00 -1.89 -26.93
N GLY A 115 4.69 -2.11 -25.64
CA GLY A 115 5.10 -3.30 -24.88
C GLY A 115 6.50 -3.25 -24.29
N TYR A 116 7.28 -2.19 -24.54
CA TYR A 116 8.62 -2.00 -23.98
C TYR A 116 8.59 -1.49 -22.55
N LEU A 117 9.73 -1.62 -21.86
CA LEU A 117 9.93 -1.14 -20.50
C LEU A 117 9.99 0.38 -20.43
N ASP A 118 9.27 0.97 -19.48
CA ASP A 118 9.30 2.41 -19.24
C ASP A 118 10.34 2.80 -18.18
N ILE A 119 11.61 2.78 -18.58
CA ILE A 119 12.74 3.08 -17.69
C ILE A 119 12.70 4.53 -17.20
N GLU A 120 12.23 5.45 -18.03
CA GLU A 120 12.13 6.87 -17.68
C GLU A 120 11.07 7.07 -16.59
N ALA A 121 9.86 6.54 -16.79
CA ALA A 121 8.81 6.60 -15.78
C ALA A 121 9.20 5.89 -14.47
N MET A 122 9.90 4.75 -14.53
CA MET A 122 10.44 4.07 -13.35
C MET A 122 11.44 4.97 -12.60
N THR A 123 12.33 5.65 -13.32
CA THR A 123 13.34 6.53 -12.71
C THR A 123 12.68 7.71 -12.00
N THR A 124 11.65 8.30 -12.61
CA THR A 124 10.82 9.34 -11.98
C THR A 124 10.11 8.81 -10.74
N PHE A 125 9.53 7.61 -10.81
CA PHE A 125 8.88 6.96 -9.67
C PHE A 125 9.85 6.76 -8.49
N LEU A 126 11.05 6.23 -8.74
CA LEU A 126 12.05 6.00 -7.70
C LEU A 126 12.63 7.29 -7.11
N SER A 127 12.62 8.40 -7.86
CA SER A 127 13.10 9.70 -7.37
C SER A 127 12.07 10.42 -6.50
N ILE A 128 10.78 10.34 -6.83
CA ILE A 128 9.67 10.89 -6.02
C ILE A 128 9.58 10.16 -4.67
N ALA A 129 9.67 8.82 -4.66
CA ALA A 129 9.67 8.01 -3.44
C ALA A 129 10.85 8.30 -2.49
N LYS A 130 11.88 9.00 -2.97
CA LYS A 130 13.02 9.48 -2.16
C LYS A 130 12.69 10.78 -1.42
N MET A 131 11.75 11.58 -1.92
CA MET A 131 11.37 12.88 -1.35
C MET A 131 10.38 12.78 -0.19
N GLU A 132 9.51 11.76 -0.17
CA GLU A 132 8.50 11.56 0.90
C GLU A 132 9.06 10.99 2.22
N ARG A 133 10.36 10.68 2.28
CA ARG A 133 11.06 10.15 3.47
C ARG A 133 11.96 11.18 4.17
N LYS A 134 11.63 12.46 4.06
CA LYS A 134 12.22 13.56 4.85
C LYS A 134 11.21 14.10 5.83
#